data_AF-A0AAU1CN31-F1
#
_entry.id   AF-A0AAU1CN31-F1
#
_cell.length_a   1.000
_cell.length_b   1.000
_cell.length_c   1.000
_cell.angle_alpha   90.00
_cell.angle_beta   90.00
_cell.angle_gamma   90.00
#
_symmetry.space_group_name_H-M   'P 1'
#
loop_
_entity.id
_entity.type
_entity.pdbx_description
1 polymer ?
#
loop_
_entity_poly.entity_id
_entity_poly.type
_entity_poly.pdbx_seq_one_letter_code
_entity_poly.pdbx_strand_id
1 'polypeptide(L)' 'MLRLQRAPALVRAGLPYADAALAAGCADQAHLARDMRDLAGATLTAYFGRS' A
#
# COMPACT_ATOMS: atom_id res chain seq x y z
N MET A 1 2.94 10.86 -8.86
CA MET A 1 1.90 10.52 -7.85
C MET A 1 0.78 9.57 -8.33
N LEU A 2 0.90 8.83 -9.45
CA LEU A 2 -0.14 7.88 -9.93
C LEU A 2 0.07 6.41 -9.54
N ARG A 3 1.23 6.09 -8.94
CA ARG A 3 1.63 4.71 -8.60
C ARG A 3 0.96 4.20 -7.32
N LEU A 4 0.89 5.05 -6.29
CA LEU A 4 0.36 4.69 -4.98
C LEU A 4 -1.18 4.56 -4.91
N GLN A 5 -1.94 5.26 -5.76
CA GLN A 5 -3.41 5.25 -5.68
C GLN A 5 -4.03 3.89 -6.06
N ARG A 6 -3.28 3.01 -6.74
CA ARG A 6 -3.77 1.67 -7.10
C ARG A 6 -3.54 0.64 -5.99
N ALA A 7 -2.54 0.84 -5.12
CA ALA A 7 -2.20 -0.13 -4.08
C ALA A 7 -3.37 -0.43 -3.12
N PRO A 8 -4.14 0.57 -2.62
CA PRO A 8 -5.29 0.31 -1.76
C PRO A 8 -6.40 -0.48 -2.45
N ALA A 9 -6.63 -0.25 -3.74
CA ALA A 9 -7.63 -0.97 -4.52
C ALA A 9 -7.25 -2.45 -4.70
N LEU A 10 -5.97 -2.73 -4.91
CA LEU A 10 -5.44 -4.09 -5.05
C LEU A 10 -5.48 -4.87 -3.74
N VAL A 11 -5.08 -4.24 -2.62
CA VAL A 11 -5.20 -4.85 -1.30
C VAL A 11 -6.66 -5.13 -0.95
N ARG A 12 -7.59 -4.21 -1.26
CA ARG A 12 -9.03 -4.45 -1.07
C ARG A 12 -9.61 -5.55 -1.97
N ALA A 13 -8.98 -5.81 -3.11
CA ALA A 13 -9.32 -6.93 -3.98
C ALA A 13 -8.74 -8.28 -3.48
N GLY A 14 -8.03 -8.28 -2.36
CA GLY A 14 -7.48 -9.49 -1.72
C GLY A 14 -6.06 -9.84 -2.12
N LEU A 15 -5.33 -8.96 -2.83
CA LEU A 15 -3.92 -9.22 -3.13
C LEU A 15 -3.07 -9.17 -1.85
N PRO A 16 -2.09 -10.09 -1.72
CA PRO A 16 -1.05 -9.96 -0.71
C PRO A 16 -0.34 -8.61 -0.82
N TYR A 17 0.05 -8.02 0.31
CA TYR A 17 0.67 -6.69 0.35
C TYR A 17 1.95 -6.57 -0.48
N ALA A 18 2.74 -7.65 -0.59
CA ALA A 18 3.93 -7.69 -1.43
C ALA A 18 3.59 -7.59 -2.93
N ASP A 19 2.58 -8.35 -3.38
CA ASP A 19 2.13 -8.32 -4.78
C ASP A 19 1.47 -6.99 -5.13
N ALA A 20 0.69 -6.42 -4.20
CA ALA A 20 0.09 -5.11 -4.37
C ALA A 20 1.15 -4.00 -4.47
N ALA A 21 2.28 -4.12 -3.75
CA ALA A 21 3.40 -3.18 -3.85
C ALA A 21 4.08 -3.24 -5.21
N LEU A 22 4.38 -4.44 -5.71
CA LEU A 22 4.96 -4.64 -7.04
C LEU A 22 4.03 -4.13 -8.15
N ALA A 23 2.73 -4.45 -8.06
CA ALA A 23 1.72 -4.00 -9.01
C ALA A 23 1.48 -2.47 -8.97
N ALA A 24 1.72 -1.83 -7.82
CA ALA A 24 1.71 -0.38 -7.67
C ALA A 24 3.01 0.29 -8.16
N GLY A 25 4.06 -0.48 -8.45
CA GLY A 25 5.38 0.02 -8.87
C GLY A 25 6.30 0.42 -7.71
N CYS A 26 6.03 -0.09 -6.51
CA CYS A 26 6.96 -0.03 -5.37
C CYS A 26 7.89 -1.26 -5.41
N ALA A 27 9.12 -1.10 -4.92
CA ALA A 27 10.11 -2.18 -4.93
C ALA A 27 9.72 -3.35 -4.02
N ASP A 28 9.06 -3.06 -2.90
CA ASP A 28 8.62 -4.01 -1.90
C ASP A 28 7.52 -3.40 -1.00
N GLN A 29 6.95 -4.22 -0.12
CA GLN A 29 5.90 -3.79 0.81
C GLN A 29 6.36 -2.66 1.75
N ALA A 30 7.62 -2.64 2.20
CA ALA A 30 8.12 -1.62 3.10
C ALA A 30 8.31 -0.27 2.39
N HIS A 31 8.69 -0.29 1.10
CA HIS A 31 8.69 0.89 0.23
C HIS A 31 7.28 1.47 0.13
N LEU A 32 6.28 0.65 -0.20
CA LEU A 32 4.87 1.08 -0.26
C LEU A 32 4.39 1.67 1.08
N ALA A 33 4.77 1.06 2.21
CA ALA A 33 4.37 1.51 3.53
C ALA A 33 5.02 2.87 3.94
N ARG A 34 6.24 3.16 3.46
CA ARG A 34 6.88 4.46 3.65
C ARG A 34 6.19 5.53 2.82
N ASP A 35 5.97 5.27 1.53
CA ASP A 35 5.28 6.20 0.64
C ASP A 35 3.85 6.51 1.15
N MET A 36 3.12 5.50 1.64
CA MET A 36 1.80 5.70 2.24
C MET A 36 1.86 6.58 3.50
N ARG A 37 2.90 6.41 4.32
CA ARG A 37 3.07 7.22 5.53
C ARG A 37 3.44 8.67 5.20
N ASP A 38 4.30 8.88 4.21
CA ASP A 38 4.70 10.21 3.77
C ASP A 38 3.52 10.96 3.11
N LEU A 39 2.60 10.24 2.47
CA LEU A 39 1.49 10.83 1.72
C LEU A 39 0.19 10.96 2.54
N ALA A 40 -0.10 10.03 3.45
CA ALA A 40 -1.33 9.99 4.24
C ALA A 40 -1.13 10.24 5.74
N GLY A 41 0.11 10.41 6.20
CA GLY A 41 0.44 10.54 7.63
C GLY A 41 0.22 9.27 8.46
N ALA A 42 -0.21 8.17 7.86
CA ALA A 42 -0.52 6.91 8.53
C ALA A 42 -0.13 5.68 7.67
N THR A 43 0.18 4.55 8.31
CA THR A 43 0.53 3.30 7.62
C THR A 43 -0.70 2.50 7.20
N LEU A 44 -0.61 1.76 6.09
CA LEU A 44 -1.62 0.78 5.65
C LEU A 44 -2.01 -0.21 6.77
N THR A 45 -1.06 -0.61 7.61
CA THR A 45 -1.28 -1.48 8.77
C THR A 45 -2.20 -0.85 9.83
N ALA A 46 -2.15 0.47 10.00
CA ALA A 46 -3.09 1.17 10.90
C ALA A 46 -4.51 1.25 10.32
N TYR A 47 -4.64 1.20 8.98
CA TYR A 47 -5.93 1.27 8.29
C TYR A 47 -6.65 -0.09 8.21
N PHE A 48 -5.92 -1.19 8.10
CA PHE A 48 -6.48 -2.55 7.98
C PHE A 48 -6.30 -3.44 9.22
N GLY A 49 -5.60 -2.97 10.26
CA GLY A 49 -5.39 -3.72 11.52
C GLY A 49 -6.53 -3.62 12.54
N ARG A 50 -7.66 -2.99 12.19
CA ARG A 50 -8.81 -2.79 13.10
C ARG A 50 -10.17 -3.21 12.50
N SER A 51 -10.17 -4.22 11.64
CA SER A 51 -11.38 -4.87 11.13
C SER A 51 -11.29 -6.37 11.32
#